data_AF-A0A1Y4HHD7-F1
#
_entry.id   AF-A0A1Y4HHD7-F1
#
_cell.length_a   1.000
_cell.length_b   1.000
_cell.length_c   1.000
_cell.angle_alpha   90.00
_cell.angle_beta   90.00
_cell.angle_gamma   90.00
#
_symmetry.space_group_name_H-M   'P 1'
#
loop_
_entity.id
_entity.type
_entity.pdbx_description
1 polymer ?
#
loop_
_entity_poly.entity_id
_entity_poly.type
_entity_poly.pdbx_seq_one_letter_code
_entity_poly.pdbx_strand_id
1 'polypeptide(L)'
;MKNTRQRAAILRVLDESAEPLSAEEVHSRLHGEEPSLALSTVYRNLERFCSENLLHRDTFGDGVVRYSPARRHGHYLICTGCDARVRIDGCPLAALEEGLERDTGFSIESHSLTLYGKCPRCMEREKHPEKSGEK
;
A
#
# COMPACT_ATOMS: atom_id res chain seq x y z
N MET A 1 -2.56 18.62 22.05
CA MET A 1 -2.74 17.27 22.62
C MET A 1 -3.77 16.42 21.86
N LYS A 2 -5.01 16.89 21.61
CA LYS A 2 -6.04 16.11 20.88
C LYS A 2 -5.63 15.67 19.47
N ASN A 3 -4.96 16.57 18.74
CA ASN A 3 -4.45 16.31 17.39
C ASN A 3 -3.35 15.23 17.38
N THR A 4 -2.49 15.21 18.40
CA THR A 4 -1.41 14.22 18.55
C THR A 4 -1.96 12.80 18.77
N ARG A 5 -3.02 12.66 19.59
CA ARG A 5 -3.68 11.37 19.83
C ARG A 5 -4.32 10.80 18.57
N GLN A 6 -5.06 11.62 17.83
CA GLN A 6 -5.69 11.20 16.57
C GLN A 6 -4.66 10.81 15.51
N ARG A 7 -3.56 11.58 15.39
CA ARG A 7 -2.44 11.25 14.50
C ARG A 7 -1.81 9.89 14.84
N ALA A 8 -1.56 9.63 16.12
CA ALA A 8 -1.02 8.36 16.58
C ALA A 8 -1.98 7.19 16.28
N ALA A 9 -3.29 7.39 16.51
CA ALA A 9 -4.29 6.36 16.24
C ALA A 9 -4.37 6.00 14.75
N ILE A 10 -4.35 7.00 13.85
CA ILE A 10 -4.33 6.79 12.40
C ILE A 10 -3.11 5.98 11.97
N LEU A 11 -1.91 6.35 12.45
CA LEU A 11 -0.68 5.62 12.13
C LEU A 11 -0.73 4.17 12.65
N ARG A 12 -1.20 3.96 13.88
CA ARG A 12 -1.33 2.62 14.47
C ARG A 12 -2.24 1.71 13.64
N VAL A 13 -3.40 2.20 13.21
CA VAL A 13 -4.33 1.42 12.38
C VAL A 13 -3.69 0.95 11.07
N LEU A 14 -2.84 1.79 10.47
CA LEU A 14 -2.11 1.44 9.25
C LEU A 14 -0.95 0.47 9.53
N ASP A 15 -0.28 0.61 10.66
CA ASP A 15 0.85 -0.24 11.05
C ASP A 15 0.43 -1.67 11.41
N GLU A 16 -0.73 -1.79 12.07
CA GLU A 16 -1.37 -3.06 12.42
C GLU A 16 -2.03 -3.75 11.21
N SER A 17 -2.28 -3.02 10.12
CA SER A 17 -2.91 -3.58 8.92
C SER A 17 -1.94 -4.42 8.10
N ALA A 18 -2.37 -5.62 7.67
CA ALA A 18 -1.63 -6.43 6.71
C ALA A 18 -1.65 -5.81 5.30
N GLU A 19 -2.80 -5.24 4.92
CA GLU A 19 -3.08 -4.67 3.61
C GLU A 19 -3.13 -3.14 3.66
N PRO A 20 -2.83 -2.44 2.55
CA PRO A 20 -3.08 -1.01 2.41
C PRO A 20 -4.55 -0.68 2.62
N LEU A 21 -4.85 0.43 3.30
CA LEU A 21 -6.21 0.83 3.65
C LEU A 21 -6.63 2.11 2.94
N SER A 22 -7.88 2.21 2.52
CA SER A 22 -8.48 3.47 2.10
C SER A 22 -8.71 4.40 3.31
N ALA A 23 -8.94 5.69 3.05
CA ALA A 23 -9.24 6.64 4.12
C ALA A 23 -10.55 6.28 4.86
N GLU A 24 -11.54 5.76 4.14
CA GLU A 24 -12.81 5.28 4.67
C GLU A 24 -12.62 4.06 5.57
N GLU A 25 -11.75 3.12 5.18
CA GLU A 25 -11.42 1.95 5.99
C GLU A 25 -10.69 2.35 7.28
N VAL A 26 -9.74 3.28 7.20
CA VAL A 26 -9.06 3.85 8.39
C VAL A 26 -10.08 4.53 9.30
N HIS A 27 -10.97 5.35 8.73
CA HIS A 27 -12.02 6.05 9.48
C HIS A 27 -12.97 5.10 10.18
N SER A 28 -13.43 4.07 9.46
CA SER A 28 -14.32 3.03 9.99
C SER A 28 -13.68 2.28 11.16
N ARG A 29 -12.41 1.87 11.03
CA ARG A 29 -11.67 1.18 12.11
C ARG A 29 -11.46 2.06 13.35
N LEU A 30 -11.34 3.37 13.18
CA LEU A 30 -11.18 4.32 14.27
C LEU A 30 -12.49 4.73 14.94
N HIS A 31 -13.65 4.38 14.38
CA HIS A 31 -14.93 4.87 14.89
C HIS A 31 -15.19 4.46 16.35
N GLY A 32 -14.75 3.28 16.77
CA GLY A 32 -14.89 2.80 18.16
C GLY A 32 -14.02 3.52 19.18
N GLU A 33 -12.85 4.03 18.78
CA GLU A 33 -11.89 4.70 19.67
C GLU A 33 -11.98 6.23 19.61
N GLU A 34 -12.26 6.76 18.43
CA GLU A 34 -12.36 8.19 18.14
C GLU A 34 -13.68 8.50 17.39
N PRO A 35 -14.87 8.37 18.02
CA PRO A 35 -16.17 8.50 17.35
C PRO A 35 -16.41 9.89 16.71
N SER A 36 -15.77 10.92 17.28
CA SER A 36 -15.86 12.31 16.80
C SER A 36 -14.90 12.64 15.66
N LEU A 37 -14.07 11.70 15.21
CA LEU A 37 -13.11 11.93 14.14
C LEU A 37 -13.84 12.02 12.79
N ALA A 38 -13.75 13.17 12.15
CA ALA A 38 -14.29 13.38 10.81
C ALA A 38 -13.40 12.72 9.74
N LEU A 39 -14.01 12.12 8.72
CA LEU A 39 -13.31 11.53 7.57
C LEU A 39 -12.36 12.54 6.87
N SER A 40 -12.76 13.80 6.74
CA SER A 40 -11.90 14.87 6.19
C SER A 40 -10.61 15.10 6.99
N THR A 41 -10.65 14.83 8.30
CA THR A 41 -9.47 14.90 9.16
C THR A 41 -8.58 13.68 8.99
N VAL A 42 -9.15 12.51 8.71
CA VAL A 42 -8.37 11.31 8.32
C VAL A 42 -7.61 11.60 7.03
N TYR A 43 -8.29 12.02 5.96
CA TYR A 43 -7.67 12.39 4.68
C TYR A 43 -6.51 13.38 4.85
N ARG A 44 -6.73 14.51 5.53
CA ARG A 44 -5.69 15.52 5.75
C ARG A 44 -4.46 14.97 6.49
N ASN A 45 -4.66 14.06 7.44
CA ASN A 45 -3.53 13.44 8.14
C ASN A 45 -2.81 12.42 7.26
N LEU A 46 -3.53 11.60 6.50
CA LEU A 46 -2.93 10.64 5.56
C LEU A 46 -2.05 11.33 4.52
N GLU A 47 -2.55 12.38 3.88
CA GLU A 47 -1.76 13.18 2.92
C GLU A 47 -0.55 13.82 3.59
N ARG A 48 -0.71 14.33 4.82
CA ARG A 48 0.41 14.88 5.59
C ARG A 48 1.45 13.81 5.92
N PHE A 49 1.05 12.61 6.31
CA PHE A 49 1.98 11.52 6.56
C PHE A 49 2.71 11.06 5.29
N CYS A 50 2.05 11.09 4.13
CA CYS A 50 2.71 10.88 2.85
C CYS A 50 3.78 11.96 2.59
N SER A 51 3.47 13.24 2.84
CA SER A 51 4.45 14.33 2.70
C SER A 51 5.61 14.26 3.70
N GLU A 52 5.40 13.58 4.83
CA GLU A 52 6.40 13.33 5.87
C GLU A 52 7.13 11.97 5.66
N ASN A 53 6.92 11.29 4.52
CA ASN A 53 7.48 9.96 4.20
C ASN A 53 7.17 8.87 5.25
N LEU A 54 6.07 9.00 5.99
CA LEU A 54 5.62 8.01 6.96
C LEU A 54 4.71 6.94 6.33
N LEU A 55 4.02 7.30 5.25
CA LEU A 55 3.13 6.42 4.49
C LEU A 55 3.44 6.50 2.99
N HIS A 56 3.14 5.41 2.28
CA HIS A 56 2.97 5.41 0.83
C HIS A 56 1.48 5.48 0.48
N ARG A 57 1.18 6.06 -0.69
CA ARG A 57 -0.15 6.06 -1.30
C ARG A 57 -0.09 5.41 -2.68
N ASP A 58 -0.98 4.46 -2.92
CA ASP A 58 -1.13 3.77 -4.20
C ASP A 58 -2.56 3.97 -4.69
N THR A 59 -2.73 4.26 -5.97
CA THR A 59 -4.04 4.20 -6.63
C THR A 59 -4.22 2.80 -7.21
N PHE A 60 -5.23 2.08 -6.75
CA PHE A 60 -5.53 0.73 -7.22
C PHE A 60 -6.40 0.79 -8.49
N GLY A 61 -6.53 -0.31 -9.23
CA GLY A 61 -7.30 -0.34 -10.49
C GLY A 61 -8.81 -0.11 -10.33
N ASP A 62 -9.33 -0.12 -9.10
CA ASP A 62 -10.67 0.38 -8.76
C ASP A 62 -10.75 1.91 -8.64
N GLY A 63 -9.63 2.61 -8.84
CA GLY A 63 -9.50 4.07 -8.69
C GLY A 63 -9.40 4.54 -7.23
N VAL A 64 -9.42 3.62 -6.26
CA VAL A 64 -9.37 3.96 -4.84
C VAL A 64 -7.92 4.12 -4.40
N VAL A 65 -7.65 5.24 -3.72
CA VAL A 65 -6.35 5.49 -3.10
C VAL A 65 -6.29 4.72 -1.78
N ARG A 66 -5.23 3.93 -1.60
CA ARG A 66 -4.95 3.23 -0.35
C ARG A 66 -3.58 3.59 0.17
N TYR A 67 -3.45 3.55 1.49
CA TYR A 67 -2.29 4.00 2.23
C TYR A 67 -1.65 2.83 2.98
N SER A 68 -0.33 2.81 3.05
CA SER A 68 0.42 1.80 3.81
C SER A 68 1.65 2.41 4.49
N PRO A 69 2.14 1.85 5.62
CA PRO A 69 3.36 2.33 6.26
C PRO A 69 4.56 2.32 5.30
N ALA A 70 5.31 3.42 5.23
CA ALA A 70 6.52 3.50 4.41
C ALA A 70 7.63 2.56 4.92
N ARG A 71 7.58 2.20 6.22
CA ARG A 71 8.56 1.34 6.89
C ARG A 71 8.39 -0.14 6.58
N ARG A 72 7.23 -0.56 6.04
CA ARG A 72 7.05 -1.95 5.58
C ARG A 72 7.76 -2.10 4.25
N HIS A 73 9.07 -2.38 4.32
CA HIS A 73 9.80 -2.91 3.19
C HIS A 73 9.03 -4.13 2.66
N GLY A 74 8.47 -4.00 1.47
CA GLY A 74 7.53 -4.95 0.93
C GLY A 74 7.59 -4.89 -0.58
N HIS A 75 7.87 -6.03 -1.18
CA HIS A 75 7.85 -6.21 -2.62
C HIS A 75 6.53 -6.82 -3.02
N TYR A 76 6.02 -6.41 -4.18
CA TYR A 76 4.68 -6.81 -4.58
C TYR A 76 4.64 -7.22 -6.04
N LEU A 77 3.85 -8.24 -6.32
CA LEU A 77 3.39 -8.57 -7.66
C LEU A 77 1.91 -8.18 -7.76
N ILE A 78 1.59 -7.28 -8.69
CA ILE A 78 0.25 -6.74 -8.89
C ILE A 78 -0.30 -7.21 -10.25
N CYS A 79 -1.52 -7.76 -10.22
CA CYS A 79 -2.23 -8.15 -11.43
C CYS A 79 -2.86 -6.94 -12.13
N THR A 80 -2.50 -6.68 -13.38
CA THR A 80 -3.05 -5.59 -14.19
C THR A 80 -4.47 -5.86 -14.72
N GLY A 81 -5.04 -7.03 -14.44
CA GLY A 81 -6.39 -7.39 -14.88
C GLY A 81 -7.45 -7.45 -13.76
N CYS A 82 -7.04 -7.49 -12.50
CA CYS A 82 -7.97 -7.54 -11.36
C CYS A 82 -7.38 -7.00 -10.05
N ASP A 83 -6.19 -6.39 -10.10
CA ASP A 83 -5.50 -5.76 -8.96
C ASP A 83 -5.14 -6.69 -7.80
N ALA A 84 -5.26 -8.01 -8.00
CA ALA A 84 -4.76 -8.99 -7.05
C ALA A 84 -3.28 -8.75 -6.75
N ARG A 85 -2.94 -8.65 -5.46
CA ARG A 85 -1.60 -8.35 -4.96
C ARG A 85 -1.05 -9.57 -4.24
N VAL A 86 0.19 -9.91 -4.55
CA VAL A 86 0.95 -10.96 -3.86
C VAL A 86 2.19 -10.31 -3.28
N ARG A 87 2.42 -10.50 -1.98
CA ARG A 87 3.67 -10.08 -1.36
C ARG A 87 4.79 -11.01 -1.84
N ILE A 88 5.89 -10.42 -2.26
CA ILE A 88 7.13 -11.13 -2.55
C ILE A 88 7.94 -11.13 -1.26
N ASP A 89 8.22 -12.33 -0.76
CA ASP A 89 9.00 -12.51 0.46
C ASP A 89 10.49 -12.26 0.20
N GLY A 90 11.13 -11.55 1.12
CA GLY A 90 12.54 -11.17 1.01
C GLY A 90 12.80 -10.01 0.04
N CYS A 91 14.02 -9.48 0.12
CA CYS A 91 14.50 -8.45 -0.79
C CYS A 91 15.36 -9.07 -1.89
N PRO A 92 14.90 -9.12 -3.16
CA PRO A 92 15.71 -9.63 -4.25
C PRO A 92 16.79 -8.62 -4.70
N LEU A 93 16.74 -7.38 -4.20
CA LEU A 93 17.67 -6.32 -4.57
C LEU A 93 18.82 -6.13 -3.56
N ALA A 94 18.82 -6.80 -2.42
CA ALA A 94 19.82 -6.56 -1.36
C ALA A 94 21.27 -6.70 -1.87
N ALA A 95 21.57 -7.77 -2.61
CA ALA A 95 22.90 -7.98 -3.19
C ALA A 95 23.25 -6.95 -4.28
N LEU A 96 22.26 -6.41 -4.98
CA LEU A 96 22.47 -5.35 -5.98
C LEU A 96 22.80 -4.02 -5.28
N GLU A 97 22.10 -3.71 -4.20
CA GLU A 97 22.33 -2.50 -3.40
C GLU A 97 23.75 -2.49 -2.84
N GLU A 98 24.16 -3.58 -2.17
CA GLU A 98 25.54 -3.74 -1.67
C GLU A 98 26.58 -3.60 -2.79
N GLY A 99 26.26 -4.07 -4.00
CA GLY A 99 27.11 -3.90 -5.18
C GLY A 99 27.26 -2.43 -5.59
N LEU A 100 26.14 -1.73 -5.72
CA LEU A 100 26.09 -0.34 -6.14
C LEU A 100 26.76 0.60 -5.14
N GLU A 101 26.52 0.42 -3.83
CA GLU A 101 27.16 1.25 -2.81
C GLU A 101 28.68 1.11 -2.87
N ARG A 102 29.18 -0.12 -2.98
CA ARG A 102 30.62 -0.40 -3.09
C ARG A 102 31.22 0.18 -4.37
N ASP A 103 30.56 0.01 -5.51
CA ASP A 103 31.13 0.34 -6.82
C ASP A 103 30.99 1.84 -7.15
N THR A 104 30.03 2.54 -6.54
CA THR A 104 29.73 3.96 -6.82
C THR A 104 30.03 4.91 -5.67
N GLY A 105 30.14 4.40 -4.44
CA GLY A 105 30.26 5.21 -3.23
C GLY A 105 28.97 5.89 -2.77
N PHE A 106 27.82 5.55 -3.35
CA PHE A 106 26.52 6.02 -2.87
C PHE A 106 26.14 5.37 -1.54
N SER A 107 25.38 6.08 -0.71
CA SER A 107 24.65 5.53 0.43
C SER A 107 23.18 5.42 0.01
N ILE A 108 22.68 4.20 -0.19
CA ILE A 108 21.30 3.96 -0.61
C ILE A 108 20.40 4.11 0.61
N GLU A 109 19.49 5.10 0.58
CA GLU A 109 18.58 5.37 1.70
C GLU A 109 17.28 4.54 1.63
N SER A 110 16.86 4.12 0.44
CA SER A 110 15.64 3.34 0.23
C SER A 110 15.53 2.76 -1.18
N HIS A 111 14.64 1.77 -1.33
CA HIS A 111 14.19 1.27 -2.63
C HIS A 111 12.71 0.85 -2.61
N SER A 112 12.18 0.67 -3.82
CA SER A 112 10.83 0.14 -4.05
C SER A 112 10.85 -0.84 -5.22
N LEU A 113 10.17 -1.97 -5.08
CA LEU A 113 9.99 -2.95 -6.15
C LEU A 113 8.54 -3.43 -6.20
N THR A 114 7.91 -3.13 -7.32
CA THR A 114 6.58 -3.62 -7.69
C THR A 114 6.66 -4.20 -9.09
N LEU A 115 6.28 -5.46 -9.22
CA LEU A 115 6.14 -6.15 -10.50
C LEU A 115 4.68 -6.10 -10.93
N TYR A 116 4.46 -5.92 -12.23
CA TYR A 116 3.13 -5.88 -12.82
C TYR A 116 2.99 -7.02 -13.83
N GLY A 117 1.89 -7.78 -13.72
CA GLY A 117 1.66 -8.94 -14.57
C GLY A 117 0.19 -9.35 -14.61
N LYS A 118 -0.10 -10.56 -15.08
CA LYS A 118 -1.45 -11.15 -15.03
C LYS A 118 -1.46 -12.32 -14.07
N CYS A 119 -2.41 -12.34 -13.15
CA CYS A 119 -2.62 -13.50 -12.27
C CYS A 119 -3.19 -14.68 -13.06
N PRO A 120 -3.07 -15.93 -12.56
CA PRO A 120 -3.61 -17.11 -13.24
C PRO A 120 -5.08 -16.96 -13.64
N ARG A 121 -5.92 -16.42 -12.76
CA ARG A 121 -7.35 -16.17 -13.02
C ARG A 121 -7.60 -15.22 -14.20
N CYS A 122 -6.81 -14.14 -14.31
CA CYS A 122 -6.94 -13.19 -15.41
C CYS A 122 -6.44 -13.78 -16.72
N MET A 123 -5.34 -14.54 -16.69
CA MET A 123 -4.84 -15.24 -17.88
C MET A 123 -5.84 -16.30 -18.37
N GLU A 124 -6.53 -17.00 -17.48
CA GLU A 124 -7.59 -17.95 -17.84
C GLU A 124 -8.80 -17.27 -18.47
N ARG A 125 -9.26 -16.13 -17.91
CA ARG A 125 -10.35 -15.32 -18.49
C ARG A 125 -10.03 -14.82 -19.89
N GLU A 126 -8.78 -14.40 -20.13
CA GLU A 126 -8.34 -13.93 -21.45
C GLU A 126 -8.29 -15.06 -22.49
N LYS A 127 -7.99 -16.29 -22.07
CA LYS A 127 -7.98 -17.47 -22.95
C LYS A 127 -9.39 -17.99 -23.29
N HIS A 128 -10.41 -17.66 -22.49
CA HIS A 128 -11.79 -18.11 -22.69
C HIS A 128 -12.80 -16.97 -22.43
N PRO A 129 -12.99 -16.03 -23.37
CA PRO A 129 -13.88 -14.88 -23.18
C PRO A 129 -15.39 -15.23 -23.11
N GLU A 130 -15.81 -16.45 -23.47
CA GLU A 130 -17.21 -16.81 -23.71
C GLU A 130 -18.00 -17.31 -22.48
N LYS A 131 -17.54 -17.12 -21.24
CA LYS A 131 -18.26 -17.57 -20.03
C LYS A 131 -18.59 -16.48 -19.00
N SER A 132 -18.78 -15.24 -19.43
CA SER A 132 -19.24 -14.14 -18.57
C SER A 132 -20.58 -13.56 -19.01
N GLY A 133 -21.57 -14.43 -19.19
CA GLY A 133 -22.95 -14.05 -19.44
C GLY A 133 -23.85 -15.27 -19.44
N GLU A 134 -24.17 -15.82 -18.27
CA GLU A 134 -25.41 -16.58 -17.99
C GLU A 134 -25.44 -17.05 -16.53
N LYS A 135 -25.95 -16.19 -15.64
CA LYS A 135 -27.13 -16.42 -14.78
C LYS A 135 -27.30 -15.29 -13.78
#